data_AF-A0A6I3LPZ0-F1
#
_entry.id   AF-A0A6I3LPZ0-F1
#
_cell.length_a   1.000
_cell.length_b   1.000
_cell.length_c   1.000
_cell.angle_alpha   90.00
_cell.angle_beta   90.00
_cell.angle_gamma   90.00
#
_symmetry.space_group_name_H-M   'P 1'
#
loop_
_entity.id
_entity.type
_entity.pdbx_description
1 polymer ?
#
loop_
_entity_poly.entity_id
_entity_poly.type
_entity_poly.pdbx_seq_one_letter_code
_entity_poly.pdbx_strand_id
1 'polypeptide(L)'
;MYLLGWIHYSSEEGNYISQDPIGLLGGMVLYGYVSDVNRWLDVFGLSALGGSHGVVTSLNIGNGGESNHMPAFSSTNKASKVKANQPTGPNISKYSGPSTYMNKADHMKTASWGNRGTVRIWREVQEDLIRNGKFGKAMEMDIKDVKRKFGNKYNNGMKDMIDYAIDKGYVINKEGNRLKRKYLHH
;
A
#
# COMPACT_ATOMS: atom_id res chain seq x y z
N MET A 1 -45.20 -14.24 -0.79
CA MET A 1 -45.01 -13.19 0.23
C MET A 1 -43.87 -13.66 1.11
N TYR A 2 -42.64 -13.17 0.88
CA TYR A 2 -41.45 -13.66 1.58
C TYR A 2 -41.21 -12.79 2.82
N LEU A 3 -41.33 -13.39 4.01
CA LEU A 3 -40.75 -12.88 5.25
C LEU A 3 -39.31 -13.40 5.32
N LEU A 4 -38.32 -12.50 5.33
CA LEU A 4 -36.92 -12.85 5.59
C LEU A 4 -36.58 -12.48 7.03
N GLY A 5 -36.02 -13.46 7.73
CA GLY A 5 -35.77 -13.45 9.17
C GLY A 5 -34.45 -12.79 9.57
N TRP A 6 -34.56 -12.00 10.63
CA TRP A 6 -33.63 -11.53 11.65
C TRP A 6 -32.23 -12.18 11.69
N ILE A 7 -31.20 -11.36 11.40
CA ILE A 7 -29.79 -11.64 11.72
C ILE A 7 -29.52 -11.11 13.14
N HIS A 8 -28.97 -11.94 14.03
CA HIS A 8 -28.55 -11.51 15.37
C HIS A 8 -27.03 -11.24 15.40
N TYR A 9 -26.66 -10.13 16.04
CA TYR A 9 -25.27 -9.66 16.22
C TYR A 9 -24.85 -9.82 17.69
N SER A 10 -23.65 -10.37 17.94
CA SER A 10 -23.03 -10.37 19.27
C SER A 10 -21.92 -9.33 19.34
N SER A 11 -22.12 -8.32 20.19
CA SER A 11 -21.18 -7.21 20.38
C SER A 11 -19.93 -7.58 21.19
N GLU A 12 -19.94 -8.70 21.91
CA GLU A 12 -18.79 -9.12 22.74
C GLU A 12 -17.66 -9.78 21.94
N GLU A 13 -17.98 -10.44 20.82
CA GLU A 13 -17.01 -11.23 20.05
C GLU A 13 -16.75 -10.67 18.64
N GLY A 14 -17.45 -9.60 18.25
CA GLY A 14 -17.25 -8.93 16.95
C GLY A 14 -17.55 -9.80 15.73
N ASN A 15 -18.33 -10.89 15.89
CA ASN A 15 -18.66 -11.85 14.84
C ASN A 15 -20.18 -12.08 14.71
N TYR A 16 -20.62 -12.39 13.48
CA TYR A 16 -21.97 -12.91 13.22
C TYR A 16 -22.01 -14.41 13.55
N ILE A 17 -23.03 -14.85 14.30
CA ILE A 17 -23.10 -16.22 14.85
C ILE A 17 -24.00 -17.18 14.05
N SER A 18 -24.48 -16.78 12.86
CA SER A 18 -25.28 -17.66 12.01
C SER A 18 -25.01 -17.47 10.52
N GLN A 19 -24.98 -18.58 9.79
CA GLN A 19 -24.77 -18.63 8.34
C GLN A 19 -26.06 -18.26 7.59
N ASP A 20 -25.94 -17.42 6.56
CA ASP A 20 -27.05 -16.97 5.72
C ASP A 20 -27.51 -18.12 4.79
N PRO A 21 -28.80 -18.55 4.84
CA PRO A 21 -29.28 -19.67 4.05
C PRO A 21 -29.85 -19.19 2.71
N ILE A 22 -29.00 -18.69 1.80
CA ILE A 22 -29.25 -18.74 0.34
C ILE A 22 -27.89 -18.87 -0.36
N GLY A 23 -27.64 -20.06 -0.91
CA GLY A 23 -26.46 -20.34 -1.72
C GLY A 23 -26.56 -19.65 -3.07
N LEU A 24 -25.77 -18.60 -3.29
CA LEU A 24 -25.57 -18.00 -4.60
C LEU A 24 -24.09 -18.00 -4.97
N LEU A 25 -23.83 -18.56 -6.15
CA LEU A 25 -22.53 -18.71 -6.81
C LEU A 25 -21.71 -17.41 -6.83
N GLY A 26 -20.60 -17.38 -6.08
CA GLY A 26 -19.66 -16.25 -6.13
C GLY A 26 -18.33 -16.51 -5.42
N GLY A 27 -17.38 -17.15 -6.11
CA GLY A 27 -15.94 -16.89 -6.01
C GLY A 27 -15.17 -17.23 -4.71
N MET A 28 -13.89 -17.58 -4.85
CA MET A 28 -12.98 -18.03 -3.78
C MET A 28 -12.49 -16.90 -2.83
N VAL A 29 -13.37 -16.11 -2.22
CA VAL A 29 -13.01 -15.23 -1.10
C VAL A 29 -14.15 -15.20 -0.08
N LEU A 30 -14.20 -16.21 0.79
CA LEU A 30 -15.27 -16.37 1.79
C LEU A 30 -15.07 -15.51 3.06
N TYR A 31 -13.90 -14.87 3.22
CA TYR A 31 -13.63 -13.88 4.28
C TYR A 31 -12.83 -12.70 3.72
N GLY A 32 -13.42 -11.97 2.77
CA GLY A 32 -12.91 -10.65 2.42
C GLY A 32 -13.28 -9.69 3.55
N TYR A 33 -12.29 -9.26 4.33
CA TYR A 33 -12.50 -8.20 5.33
C TYR A 33 -13.17 -7.02 4.64
N VAL A 34 -14.38 -6.68 5.08
CA VAL A 34 -14.98 -5.38 4.77
C VAL A 34 -14.04 -4.36 5.38
N SER A 35 -13.51 -3.44 4.56
CA SER A 35 -12.73 -2.32 5.07
C SER A 35 -13.58 -1.59 6.09
N ASP A 36 -13.15 -1.63 7.34
CA ASP A 36 -13.89 -1.13 8.50
C ASP A 36 -14.47 0.27 8.24
N VAL A 37 -15.79 0.37 8.30
CA VAL A 37 -16.58 1.58 8.01
C VAL A 37 -16.54 2.59 9.17
N ASN A 38 -16.00 2.21 10.34
CA ASN A 38 -15.95 3.05 11.53
C ASN A 38 -14.58 3.73 11.78
N ARG A 39 -13.72 3.82 10.76
CA ARG A 39 -12.39 4.44 10.88
C ARG A 39 -12.38 5.98 11.01
N TRP A 40 -13.56 6.60 11.19
CA TRP A 40 -13.75 8.04 11.36
C TRP A 40 -14.03 8.39 12.81
N LEU A 41 -12.97 8.50 13.61
CA LEU A 41 -12.86 9.42 14.75
C LEU A 41 -11.40 9.41 15.24
N ASP A 42 -10.52 10.02 14.46
CA ASP A 42 -9.27 10.57 15.01
C ASP A 42 -9.19 12.05 14.63
N VAL A 43 -9.71 12.88 15.53
CA VAL A 43 -9.88 14.33 15.36
C VAL A 43 -8.54 15.08 15.29
N PHE A 44 -7.39 14.40 15.47
CA PHE A 44 -6.05 14.97 15.23
C PHE A 44 -5.08 14.06 14.38
N GLY A 45 -5.59 12.97 13.79
CA GLY A 45 -4.85 11.82 13.19
C GLY A 45 -4.27 11.93 11.77
N LEU A 46 -3.54 12.99 11.46
CA LEU A 46 -3.02 13.34 10.12
C LEU A 46 -1.87 12.45 9.55
N SER A 47 -1.64 11.21 10.04
CA SER A 47 -0.44 10.40 9.71
C SER A 47 -0.67 8.93 9.30
N ALA A 48 -1.92 8.47 9.24
CA ALA A 48 -2.24 7.04 9.26
C ALA A 48 -2.83 6.48 7.96
N LEU A 49 -2.38 6.93 6.79
CA LEU A 49 -2.93 6.47 5.50
C LEU A 49 -1.84 5.94 4.56
N GLY A 50 -1.77 4.62 4.44
CA GLY A 50 -1.07 3.93 3.36
C GLY A 50 -2.01 3.03 2.55
N GLY A 51 -1.58 2.63 1.36
CA GLY A 51 -2.35 1.73 0.49
C GLY A 51 -2.29 2.14 -0.98
N SER A 52 -3.36 1.83 -1.72
CA SER A 52 -3.55 2.22 -3.11
C SER A 52 -3.46 3.74 -3.26
N HIS A 53 -2.71 4.23 -4.26
CA HIS A 53 -2.57 5.67 -4.52
C HIS A 53 -3.90 6.38 -4.75
N GLY A 54 -4.89 5.70 -5.32
CA GLY A 54 -6.25 6.24 -5.44
C GLY A 54 -6.87 6.56 -4.08
N VAL A 55 -6.72 5.66 -3.10
CA VAL A 55 -7.26 5.81 -1.74
C VAL A 55 -6.47 6.84 -0.94
N VAL A 56 -5.14 6.79 -1.02
CA VAL A 56 -4.29 7.78 -0.34
C VAL A 56 -4.60 9.17 -0.91
N THR A 57 -4.75 9.32 -2.22
CA THR A 57 -5.06 10.62 -2.83
C THR A 57 -6.46 11.13 -2.51
N SER A 58 -7.49 10.27 -2.48
CA SER A 58 -8.87 10.70 -2.19
C SER A 58 -9.09 11.14 -0.74
N LEU A 59 -8.36 10.57 0.21
CA LEU A 59 -8.41 10.97 1.62
C LEU A 59 -7.58 12.25 1.92
N ASN A 60 -6.82 12.75 0.94
CA ASN A 60 -5.96 13.94 1.08
C ASN A 60 -6.60 15.24 0.57
N ILE A 61 -7.88 15.22 0.18
CA ILE A 61 -8.58 16.41 -0.31
C ILE A 61 -8.75 17.40 0.86
N GLY A 62 -7.83 18.36 0.99
CA GLY A 62 -7.91 19.50 1.92
C GLY A 62 -6.68 19.77 2.78
N ASN A 63 -5.76 18.81 2.97
CA ASN A 63 -4.75 18.88 4.04
C ASN A 63 -3.29 19.14 3.60
N GLY A 64 -3.03 19.38 2.31
CA GLY A 64 -1.71 19.81 1.81
C GLY A 64 -0.61 18.73 1.72
N GLY A 65 -0.96 17.45 1.85
CA GLY A 65 -0.05 16.33 1.61
C GLY A 65 -0.24 15.64 0.26
N GLU A 66 0.71 14.76 -0.09
CA GLU A 66 0.80 14.03 -1.35
C GLU A 66 0.95 12.53 -1.10
N SER A 67 0.51 11.72 -2.06
CA SER A 67 0.79 10.28 -2.06
C SER A 67 2.19 10.04 -2.65
N ASN A 68 3.06 9.40 -1.88
CA ASN A 68 4.38 8.98 -2.32
C ASN A 68 4.38 7.48 -2.60
N HIS A 69 4.56 7.13 -3.86
CA HIS A 69 4.70 5.75 -4.30
C HIS A 69 6.02 5.15 -3.84
N MET A 70 5.96 3.94 -3.27
CA MET A 70 7.14 3.15 -2.94
C MET A 70 6.92 1.69 -3.36
N PRO A 71 7.53 1.24 -4.47
CA PRO A 71 8.50 1.95 -5.32
C PRO A 71 7.86 3.08 -6.14
N ALA A 72 8.67 3.96 -6.74
CA ALA A 72 8.16 5.04 -7.58
C ALA A 72 7.32 4.52 -8.75
N PHE A 73 6.18 5.18 -9.04
CA PHE A 73 5.30 4.75 -10.14
C PHE A 73 6.00 4.73 -11.50
N SER A 74 6.91 5.67 -11.77
CA SER A 74 7.68 5.65 -13.02
C SER A 74 8.49 4.35 -13.18
N SER A 75 8.97 3.78 -12.08
CA SER A 75 9.75 2.55 -12.07
C SER A 75 8.85 1.33 -12.29
N THR A 76 7.71 1.26 -11.59
CA THR A 76 6.73 0.17 -11.79
C THR A 76 6.14 0.19 -13.20
N ASN A 77 5.77 1.36 -13.71
CA ASN A 77 5.24 1.55 -15.06
C ASN A 77 6.26 1.25 -16.17
N LYS A 78 7.55 1.47 -15.92
CA LYS A 78 8.58 1.05 -16.88
C LYS A 78 8.79 -0.46 -16.78
N ALA A 79 8.92 -1.01 -15.58
CA ALA A 79 9.16 -2.43 -15.36
C ALA A 79 8.05 -3.32 -15.94
N SER A 80 6.79 -2.87 -15.95
CA SER A 80 5.67 -3.60 -16.54
C SER A 80 5.69 -3.66 -18.07
N LYS A 81 6.50 -2.81 -18.73
CA LYS A 81 6.64 -2.86 -20.19
C LYS A 81 7.60 -3.96 -20.59
N VAL A 82 7.16 -4.78 -21.55
CA VAL A 82 7.98 -5.81 -22.19
C VAL A 82 9.17 -5.15 -22.87
N LYS A 83 10.37 -5.69 -22.61
CA LYS A 83 11.62 -5.31 -23.26
C LYS A 83 12.30 -6.57 -23.78
N ALA A 84 12.90 -6.48 -24.97
CA ALA A 84 13.67 -7.59 -25.52
C ALA A 84 14.77 -8.01 -24.53
N ASN A 85 14.90 -9.33 -24.33
CA ASN A 85 15.92 -9.93 -23.47
C ASN A 85 15.92 -9.43 -22.01
N GLN A 86 14.77 -8.96 -21.50
CA GLN A 86 14.63 -8.58 -20.10
C GLN A 86 13.35 -9.15 -19.47
N PRO A 87 13.41 -9.53 -18.18
CA PRO A 87 12.21 -9.83 -17.40
C PRO A 87 11.21 -8.67 -17.38
N THR A 88 9.94 -9.01 -17.26
CA THR A 88 8.83 -8.03 -17.12
C THR A 88 8.32 -8.07 -15.69
N GLY A 89 8.17 -6.90 -15.08
CA GLY A 89 7.60 -6.74 -13.75
C GLY A 89 6.07 -6.83 -13.75
N PRO A 90 5.42 -6.82 -12.56
CA PRO A 90 3.97 -6.84 -12.45
C PRO A 90 3.34 -5.61 -13.13
N ASN A 91 2.18 -5.81 -13.76
CA ASN A 91 1.39 -4.72 -14.33
C ASN A 91 0.64 -3.97 -13.22
N ILE A 92 1.19 -2.83 -12.81
CA ILE A 92 0.64 -2.01 -11.72
C ILE A 92 0.12 -0.70 -12.32
N SER A 93 -1.19 -0.49 -12.21
CA SER A 93 -1.81 0.77 -12.62
C SER A 93 -1.29 1.94 -11.78
N LYS A 94 -1.38 3.17 -12.32
CA LYS A 94 -1.04 4.41 -11.59
C LYS A 94 -1.73 4.51 -10.24
N TYR A 95 -2.96 4.03 -10.15
CA TYR A 95 -3.76 4.11 -8.94
C TYR A 95 -3.48 2.95 -7.98
N SER A 96 -2.98 1.82 -8.47
CA SER A 96 -2.81 0.58 -7.69
C SER A 96 -1.41 0.38 -7.11
N GLY A 97 -0.48 1.31 -7.33
CA GLY A 97 0.87 1.23 -6.77
C GLY A 97 0.86 1.44 -5.25
N PRO A 98 1.63 0.65 -4.47
CA PRO A 98 1.78 0.89 -3.04
C PRO A 98 2.28 2.31 -2.79
N SER A 99 1.64 3.01 -1.86
CA SER A 99 1.98 4.37 -1.50
C SER A 99 1.72 4.66 -0.04
N THR A 100 2.37 5.70 0.46
CA THR A 100 2.10 6.29 1.78
C THR A 100 1.79 7.77 1.63
N TYR A 101 0.94 8.29 2.51
CA TYR A 101 0.79 9.72 2.71
C TYR A 101 2.10 10.36 3.15
N MET A 102 2.36 11.58 2.67
CA MET A 102 3.45 12.43 3.13
C MET A 102 3.19 13.90 2.87
N ASN A 103 3.64 14.80 3.75
CA ASN A 103 3.58 16.23 3.50
C ASN A 103 4.37 16.59 2.24
N LYS A 104 3.85 17.50 1.39
CA LYS A 104 4.52 17.90 0.13
C LYS A 104 5.99 18.30 0.31
N ALA A 105 6.29 19.09 1.34
CA ALA A 105 7.66 19.52 1.64
C ALA A 105 8.62 18.36 1.98
N ASP A 106 8.11 17.28 2.56
CA ASP A 106 8.89 16.08 2.84
C ASP A 106 8.98 15.20 1.59
N HIS A 107 7.91 15.12 0.78
CA HIS A 107 7.92 14.41 -0.49
C HIS A 107 8.99 14.94 -1.42
N MET A 108 9.14 16.26 -1.49
CA MET A 108 10.18 16.91 -2.27
C MET A 108 11.62 16.51 -1.87
N LYS A 109 11.80 16.02 -0.65
CA LYS A 109 13.11 15.61 -0.12
C LYS A 109 13.38 14.12 -0.35
N THR A 110 12.43 13.29 -0.77
CA THR A 110 12.69 11.85 -0.99
C THR A 110 13.62 11.63 -2.17
N ALA A 111 14.39 10.54 -2.13
CA ALA A 111 15.35 10.20 -3.19
C ALA A 111 14.68 9.89 -4.53
N SER A 112 13.39 9.51 -4.48
CA SER A 112 12.57 9.20 -5.64
C SER A 112 11.80 10.41 -6.19
N TRP A 113 11.95 11.62 -5.64
CA TRP A 113 11.21 12.82 -6.09
C TRP A 113 12.01 13.73 -7.03
N GLY A 114 11.32 14.32 -8.02
CA GLY A 114 11.91 15.29 -8.95
C GLY A 114 12.52 14.68 -10.21
N ASN A 115 13.47 15.39 -10.82
CA ASN A 115 14.03 15.06 -12.15
C ASN A 115 15.57 15.18 -12.24
N ARG A 116 16.27 15.24 -11.10
CA ARG A 116 17.74 15.29 -11.08
C ARG A 116 18.36 13.96 -11.51
N GLY A 117 19.59 13.96 -12.02
CA GLY A 117 20.27 12.74 -12.47
C GLY A 117 20.31 11.63 -11.41
N THR A 118 20.59 11.99 -10.15
CA THR A 118 20.57 11.05 -9.01
C THR A 118 19.21 10.40 -8.76
N VAL A 119 18.12 11.13 -9.00
CA VAL A 119 16.73 10.63 -8.87
C VAL A 119 16.41 9.64 -9.99
N ARG A 120 16.91 9.89 -11.21
CA ARG A 120 16.75 8.96 -12.33
C ARG A 120 17.46 7.64 -12.05
N ILE A 121 18.71 7.71 -11.57
CA ILE A 121 19.49 6.52 -11.16
C ILE A 121 18.76 5.75 -10.06
N TRP A 122 18.21 6.43 -9.05
CA TRP A 122 17.41 5.78 -8.00
C TRP A 122 16.23 4.98 -8.58
N ARG A 123 15.48 5.61 -9.49
CA ARG A 123 14.31 4.99 -10.15
C ARG A 123 14.70 3.88 -11.12
N GLU A 124 15.88 3.94 -11.74
CA GLU A 124 16.43 2.88 -12.58
C GLU A 124 16.78 1.64 -11.75
N VAL A 125 17.44 1.81 -10.60
CA VAL A 125 17.70 0.71 -9.67
C VAL A 125 16.40 0.07 -9.19
N GLN A 126 15.35 0.87 -8.92
CA GLN A 126 14.02 0.33 -8.61
C GLN A 126 13.43 -0.47 -9.79
N GLU A 127 13.51 0.04 -11.03
CA GLU A 127 13.03 -0.67 -12.22
C GLU A 127 13.70 -2.04 -12.34
N ASP A 128 15.03 -2.09 -12.23
CA ASP A 128 15.79 -3.33 -12.37
C ASP A 128 15.43 -4.35 -11.29
N LEU A 129 15.28 -3.91 -10.04
CA LEU A 129 14.83 -4.78 -8.96
C LEU A 129 13.43 -5.34 -9.24
N ILE A 130 12.50 -4.49 -9.69
CA ILE A 130 11.12 -4.91 -9.99
C ILE A 130 11.09 -5.92 -11.14
N ARG A 131 11.83 -5.68 -12.24
CA ARG A 131 11.94 -6.63 -13.35
C ARG A 131 12.44 -7.99 -12.87
N ASN A 132 13.43 -8.00 -11.99
CA ASN A 132 14.02 -9.23 -11.46
C ASN A 132 13.22 -9.86 -10.31
N GLY A 133 11.94 -9.51 -10.13
CA GLY A 133 11.07 -10.08 -9.10
C GLY A 133 11.40 -9.66 -7.67
N LYS A 134 12.26 -8.65 -7.49
CA LYS A 134 12.72 -8.14 -6.19
C LYS A 134 11.94 -6.90 -5.77
N PHE A 135 10.61 -6.97 -5.85
CA PHE A 135 9.74 -5.84 -5.55
C PHE A 135 9.92 -5.32 -4.11
N GLY A 136 10.02 -6.23 -3.13
CA GLY A 136 10.26 -5.85 -1.74
C GLY A 136 11.61 -5.16 -1.51
N LYS A 137 12.62 -5.42 -2.35
CA LYS A 137 13.89 -4.67 -2.34
C LYS A 137 13.74 -3.26 -2.90
N ALA A 138 12.97 -3.10 -3.97
CA ALA A 138 12.66 -1.78 -4.50
C ALA A 138 11.88 -0.93 -3.47
N MET A 139 10.96 -1.55 -2.70
CA MET A 139 10.29 -0.90 -1.57
C MET A 139 11.26 -0.57 -0.42
N GLU A 140 12.16 -1.50 -0.07
CA GLU A 140 13.16 -1.31 0.99
C GLU A 140 14.02 -0.08 0.77
N MET A 141 14.33 0.26 -0.49
CA MET A 141 15.07 1.48 -0.85
C MET A 141 14.37 2.73 -0.34
N ASP A 142 13.09 2.91 -0.67
CA ASP A 142 12.32 4.10 -0.30
C ASP A 142 12.01 4.12 1.20
N ILE A 143 11.66 2.98 1.79
CA ILE A 143 11.45 2.86 3.25
C ILE A 143 12.70 3.32 4.00
N LYS A 144 13.89 2.85 3.58
CA LYS A 144 15.16 3.26 4.21
C LYS A 144 15.43 4.75 4.03
N ASP A 145 15.15 5.31 2.86
CA ASP A 145 15.33 6.74 2.61
C ASP A 145 14.43 7.60 3.49
N VAL A 146 13.14 7.26 3.56
CA VAL A 146 12.15 7.95 4.39
C VAL A 146 12.49 7.82 5.87
N LYS A 147 12.85 6.63 6.35
CA LYS A 147 13.31 6.44 7.74
C LYS A 147 14.52 7.31 8.08
N ARG A 148 15.51 7.36 7.18
CA ARG A 148 16.72 8.17 7.38
C ARG A 148 16.42 9.67 7.48
N LYS A 149 15.47 10.17 6.69
CA LYS A 149 15.16 11.60 6.58
C LYS A 149 14.14 12.09 7.60
N PHE A 150 13.20 11.23 7.99
CA PHE A 150 12.01 11.63 8.75
C PHE A 150 11.74 10.78 9.99
N GLY A 151 12.66 9.86 10.34
CA GLY A 151 12.52 9.01 11.51
C GLY A 151 11.23 8.17 11.46
N ASN A 152 10.40 8.28 12.50
CA ASN A 152 9.18 7.48 12.67
C ASN A 152 7.92 8.14 12.09
N LYS A 153 8.03 9.36 11.55
CA LYS A 153 6.88 10.20 11.16
C LYS A 153 5.88 9.50 10.22
N TYR A 154 6.36 8.64 9.33
CA TYR A 154 5.55 7.95 8.31
C TYR A 154 5.45 6.44 8.56
N ASN A 155 5.75 5.95 9.76
CA ASN A 155 5.77 4.51 10.04
C ASN A 155 4.42 3.84 9.81
N ASN A 156 3.32 4.46 10.26
CA ASN A 156 1.98 3.88 10.14
C ASN A 156 1.56 3.75 8.66
N GLY A 157 1.67 4.83 7.88
CA GLY A 157 1.40 4.77 6.44
C GLY A 157 2.31 3.77 5.70
N MET A 158 3.59 3.65 6.08
CA MET A 158 4.46 2.62 5.50
C MET A 158 4.08 1.19 5.92
N LYS A 159 3.52 0.96 7.11
CA LYS A 159 3.00 -0.36 7.53
C LYS A 159 1.80 -0.74 6.66
N ASP A 160 0.81 0.15 6.56
CA ASP A 160 -0.38 -0.07 5.72
C ASP A 160 -0.01 -0.30 4.25
N MET A 161 0.96 0.46 3.74
CA MET A 161 1.50 0.28 2.40
C MET A 161 2.12 -1.11 2.19
N ILE A 162 2.86 -1.63 3.17
CA ILE A 162 3.44 -2.98 3.10
C ILE A 162 2.34 -4.03 3.16
N ASP A 163 1.34 -3.86 4.01
CA ASP A 163 0.19 -4.78 4.11
C ASP A 163 -0.61 -4.82 2.81
N TYR A 164 -0.81 -3.66 2.17
CA TYR A 164 -1.38 -3.58 0.82
C TYR A 164 -0.51 -4.30 -0.23
N ALA A 165 0.81 -4.14 -0.20
CA ALA A 165 1.69 -4.81 -1.14
C ALA A 165 1.70 -6.34 -0.95
N ILE A 166 1.49 -6.81 0.28
CA ILE A 166 1.27 -8.22 0.61
C ILE A 166 -0.06 -8.70 0.02
N ASP A 167 -1.16 -7.99 0.26
CA ASP A 167 -2.50 -8.34 -0.25
C ASP A 167 -2.50 -8.48 -1.77
N LYS A 168 -1.83 -7.58 -2.49
CA LYS A 168 -1.70 -7.63 -3.95
C LYS A 168 -0.72 -8.67 -4.47
N GLY A 169 -0.03 -9.39 -3.59
CA GLY A 169 0.97 -10.38 -3.98
C GLY A 169 2.24 -9.78 -4.59
N TYR A 170 2.46 -8.46 -4.46
CA TYR A 170 3.70 -7.83 -4.92
C TYR A 170 4.89 -8.24 -4.05
N VAL A 171 4.65 -8.48 -2.76
CA VAL A 171 5.65 -8.91 -1.80
C VAL A 171 5.10 -10.08 -0.99
N ILE A 172 5.92 -11.12 -0.78
CA ILE A 172 5.50 -12.25 0.06
C ILE A 172 5.44 -11.86 1.54
N ASN A 173 4.54 -12.51 2.30
CA ASN A 173 4.36 -12.31 3.75
C ASN A 173 5.68 -12.23 4.53
N LYS A 174 6.59 -13.16 4.29
CA LYS A 174 7.89 -13.22 4.99
C LYS A 174 8.73 -11.96 4.75
N GLU A 175 8.75 -11.46 3.52
CA GLU A 175 9.53 -10.28 3.16
C GLU A 175 8.88 -9.00 3.68
N GLY A 176 7.56 -8.83 3.52
CA GLY A 176 6.86 -7.66 4.05
C GLY A 176 6.96 -7.57 5.57
N ASN A 177 6.78 -8.69 6.28
CA ASN A 177 6.98 -8.73 7.74
C ASN A 177 8.43 -8.43 8.15
N ARG A 178 9.42 -8.84 7.36
CA ARG A 178 10.82 -8.46 7.57
C ARG A 178 11.00 -6.94 7.44
N LEU A 179 10.39 -6.29 6.44
CA LEU A 179 10.47 -4.84 6.26
C LEU A 179 9.86 -4.10 7.45
N LYS A 180 8.67 -4.49 7.89
CA LYS A 180 8.01 -3.91 9.07
C LYS A 180 8.87 -4.04 10.32
N ARG A 181 9.35 -5.25 10.63
CA ARG A 181 10.21 -5.49 11.80
C ARG A 181 11.53 -4.74 11.72
N LYS A 182 12.16 -4.65 10.56
CA LYS A 182 13.49 -4.04 10.42
C LYS A 182 13.48 -2.52 10.45
N TYR A 183 12.42 -1.88 9.96
CA TYR A 183 12.42 -0.43 9.76
C TYR A 183 11.33 0.31 10.52
N LEU A 184 10.21 -0.34 10.83
CA LEU A 184 8.98 0.32 11.30
C LEU A 184 8.60 -0.11 12.72
N HIS A 185 9.56 -0.68 13.46
CA HIS A 185 9.46 -0.82 14.90
C HIS A 185 9.74 0.56 15.54
N HIS A 186 9.06 0.84 16.66
CA HIS A 186 8.99 2.13 17.37
C HIS A 186 8.00 3.15 16.82
#